data_AF-A0A6G3Y0M7-F1
#
_entry.id   AF-A0A6G3Y0M7-F1
#
_cell.length_a   1.000
_cell.length_b   1.000
_cell.length_c   1.000
_cell.angle_alpha   90.00
_cell.angle_beta   90.00
_cell.angle_gamma   90.00
#
_symmetry.space_group_name_H-M   'P 1'
#
loop_
_entity.id
_entity.type
_entity.pdbx_description
1 polymer ?
#
loop_
_entity_poly.entity_id
_entity_poly.type
_entity_poly.pdbx_seq_one_letter_code
_entity_poly.pdbx_strand_id
1 'polypeptide(L)'
;TQSERLRGLLEPLVSAQQLDLEEIEVSRAGRRGVLRIIVDSEEGVELDACAELSRAISEKLDETDVMGEGEYVLEVSSPGADRP
;
A
#
# COMPACT_ATOMS: atom_id res chain seq x y z
N THR A 1 11.48 8.23 -7.63
CA THR A 1 10.21 8.93 -7.97
C THR A 1 9.31 9.04 -6.73
N GLN A 2 8.05 9.54 -6.80
CA GLN A 2 7.13 9.50 -5.64
C GLN A 2 6.92 8.05 -5.17
N SER A 3 6.70 7.12 -6.11
CA SER A 3 6.55 5.69 -5.81
C SER A 3 7.75 5.07 -5.12
N GLU A 4 8.99 5.43 -5.48
CA GLU A 4 10.17 4.89 -4.77
C GLU A 4 10.33 5.41 -3.34
N ARG A 5 9.92 6.66 -3.09
CA ARG A 5 9.89 7.19 -1.72
C ARG A 5 8.85 6.46 -0.88
N LEU A 6 7.67 6.22 -1.44
CA LEU A 6 6.64 5.40 -0.80
C LEU A 6 7.13 3.97 -0.59
N ARG A 7 7.81 3.36 -1.56
CA ARG A 7 8.37 2.01 -1.41
C ARG A 7 9.30 1.93 -0.21
N GLY A 8 10.34 2.78 -0.15
CA GLY A 8 11.28 2.77 0.97
C GLY A 8 10.64 3.07 2.33
N LEU A 9 9.53 3.82 2.36
CA LEU A 9 8.78 4.10 3.58
C LEU A 9 7.94 2.90 4.04
N LEU A 10 7.30 2.20 3.10
CA LEU A 10 6.26 1.22 3.39
C LEU A 10 6.79 -0.23 3.42
N GLU A 11 7.88 -0.52 2.72
CA GLU A 11 8.50 -1.85 2.68
C GLU A 11 8.82 -2.41 4.08
N PRO A 12 9.33 -1.63 5.06
CA PRO A 12 9.54 -2.13 6.41
C PRO A 12 8.24 -2.55 7.14
N LEU A 13 7.11 -1.88 6.85
CA LEU A 13 5.81 -2.22 7.45
C LEU A 13 5.25 -3.51 6.86
N VAL A 14 5.42 -3.69 5.55
CA VAL A 14 5.00 -4.89 4.82
C VAL A 14 5.81 -6.10 5.29
N SER A 15 7.15 -5.97 5.34
CA SER A 15 8.03 -7.05 5.80
C SER A 15 7.83 -7.40 7.29
N ALA A 16 7.43 -6.45 8.14
CA ALA A 16 7.11 -6.73 9.54
C ALA A 16 5.91 -7.70 9.69
N GLN A 17 5.04 -7.77 8.69
CA GLN A 17 3.90 -8.69 8.63
C GLN A 17 4.20 -9.97 7.85
N GLN A 18 5.47 -10.24 7.50
CA GLN A 18 5.88 -11.36 6.64
C GLN A 18 5.20 -11.34 5.26
N LEU A 19 4.92 -10.15 4.75
CA LEU A 19 4.41 -9.92 3.40
C LEU A 19 5.52 -9.34 2.51
N ASP A 20 5.32 -9.45 1.21
CA ASP A 20 6.17 -8.86 0.18
C ASP A 20 5.46 -7.68 -0.51
N LEU A 21 6.18 -6.58 -0.72
CA LEU A 21 5.66 -5.40 -1.40
C LEU A 21 5.87 -5.53 -2.92
N GLU A 22 4.81 -5.94 -3.61
CA GLU A 22 4.84 -6.18 -5.04
C GLU A 22 4.80 -4.88 -5.85
N GLU A 23 3.79 -4.05 -5.60
CA GLU A 23 3.53 -2.86 -6.41
C GLU A 23 2.99 -1.68 -5.58
N ILE A 24 3.38 -0.47 -5.97
CA ILE A 24 2.80 0.79 -5.51
C ILE A 24 2.39 1.61 -6.72
N GLU A 25 1.10 1.90 -6.83
CA GLU A 25 0.54 2.80 -7.83
C GLU A 25 -0.03 4.06 -7.17
N VAL A 26 0.32 5.22 -7.71
CA VAL A 26 -0.30 6.50 -7.36
C VAL A 26 -0.99 7.04 -8.60
N SER A 27 -2.32 7.07 -8.59
CA SER A 27 -3.12 7.61 -9.67
C SER A 27 -4.01 8.75 -9.18
N ARG A 28 -4.45 9.61 -10.11
CA ARG A 28 -5.42 10.68 -9.83
C ARG A 28 -6.68 10.43 -10.62
N ALA A 29 -7.81 10.29 -9.91
CA ALA A 29 -9.13 10.16 -10.48
C ALA A 29 -9.94 11.43 -10.14
N GLY A 30 -9.88 12.42 -11.02
CA GLY A 30 -10.53 13.71 -10.79
C GLY A 30 -9.93 14.46 -9.59
N ARG A 31 -10.75 14.74 -8.56
CA ARG A 31 -10.33 15.50 -7.38
C ARG A 31 -9.64 14.66 -6.30
N ARG A 32 -9.75 13.33 -6.35
CA ARG A 32 -9.17 12.41 -5.36
C ARG A 32 -8.06 11.58 -5.98
N GLY A 33 -6.99 11.38 -5.21
CA GLY A 33 -5.96 10.41 -5.53
C GLY A 33 -6.39 8.99 -5.15
N VAL A 34 -5.73 8.01 -5.74
CA VAL A 34 -5.76 6.62 -5.28
C VAL A 34 -4.31 6.19 -5.08
N LEU A 35 -4.01 5.69 -3.88
CA LEU A 35 -2.78 4.99 -3.56
C LEU A 35 -3.12 3.51 -3.44
N ARG A 36 -2.68 2.73 -4.41
CA ARG A 36 -2.86 1.27 -4.41
C ARG A 36 -1.56 0.59 -4.04
N ILE A 37 -1.65 -0.35 -3.12
CA ILE A 37 -0.54 -1.15 -2.63
C ILE A 37 -0.90 -2.61 -2.82
N ILE A 38 -0.11 -3.30 -3.64
CA ILE A 38 -0.25 -4.73 -3.86
C ILE A 38 0.79 -5.44 -3.01
N VAL A 39 0.34 -6.41 -2.21
CA VAL A 39 1.20 -7.24 -1.38
C VAL A 39 0.99 -8.71 -1.66
N ASP A 40 2.01 -9.52 -1.45
CA ASP A 40 1.94 -10.96 -1.64
C ASP A 40 2.60 -11.72 -0.48
N SER A 41 2.40 -13.03 -0.45
CA SER A 41 3.20 -13.93 0.38
C SER A 41 3.15 -15.35 -0.19
N GLU A 42 4.11 -16.19 0.19
CA GLU A 42 4.17 -17.58 -0.27
C GLU A 42 2.93 -18.40 0.11
N GLU A 43 2.28 -18.08 1.23
CA GLU A 43 1.10 -18.80 1.74
C GLU A 43 -0.24 -18.16 1.30
N GLY A 44 -0.18 -17.05 0.57
CA GLY A 44 -1.33 -16.22 0.24
C GLY A 44 -1.67 -15.20 1.32
N VAL A 45 -2.35 -14.12 0.92
CA VAL A 45 -2.63 -12.99 1.83
C VAL A 45 -4.08 -13.03 2.29
N GLU A 46 -4.27 -13.16 3.60
CA GLU A 46 -5.57 -13.11 4.25
C GLU A 46 -6.14 -11.68 4.27
N LEU A 47 -7.48 -11.56 4.29
CA LEU A 47 -8.16 -10.26 4.32
C LEU A 47 -7.81 -9.45 5.57
N ASP A 48 -7.67 -10.11 6.72
CA ASP A 48 -7.32 -9.45 7.97
C ASP A 48 -5.90 -8.85 7.92
N ALA A 49 -4.95 -9.54 7.28
CA ALA A 49 -3.60 -9.01 7.08
C ALA A 49 -3.62 -7.75 6.19
N CYS A 50 -4.42 -7.75 5.12
CA CYS A 50 -4.64 -6.54 4.31
C CYS A 50 -5.21 -5.39 5.15
N ALA A 51 -6.17 -5.68 6.04
CA ALA A 51 -6.81 -4.66 6.88
C ALA A 51 -5.85 -4.09 7.94
N GLU A 52 -5.03 -4.92 8.58
CA GLU A 52 -4.01 -4.50 9.54
C GLU A 52 -2.93 -3.66 8.86
N LEU A 53 -2.42 -4.12 7.71
CA LEU A 53 -1.45 -3.40 6.91
C LEU A 53 -1.99 -2.05 6.43
N SER A 54 -3.25 -1.99 5.98
CA SER A 54 -3.90 -0.74 5.58
C SER A 54 -3.91 0.31 6.71
N ARG A 55 -4.19 -0.11 7.94
CA ARG A 55 -4.14 0.79 9.12
C ARG A 55 -2.72 1.29 9.37
N ALA A 56 -1.75 0.38 9.42
CA ALA A 56 -0.36 0.73 9.67
C ALA A 56 0.22 1.68 8.60
N ILE A 57 -0.13 1.46 7.33
CA ILE A 57 0.25 2.36 6.24
C ILE A 57 -0.41 3.72 6.42
N SER A 58 -1.72 3.77 6.69
CA SER A 58 -2.42 5.04 6.90
C SER A 58 -1.76 5.87 8.00
N GLU A 59 -1.47 5.26 9.15
CA GLU A 59 -0.77 5.93 10.26
C GLU A 59 0.61 6.44 9.84
N LYS A 60 1.38 5.64 9.09
CA LYS A 60 2.70 6.03 8.59
C LYS A 60 2.64 7.20 7.59
N LEU A 61 1.64 7.22 6.72
CA LEU A 61 1.46 8.29 5.74
C LEU A 61 1.08 9.60 6.44
N ASP A 62 0.22 9.55 7.45
CA ASP A 62 -0.18 10.70 8.26
C ASP A 62 1.00 11.32 9.03
N GLU A 63 1.97 10.50 9.46
CA GLU A 63 3.20 10.98 10.14
C GLU A 63 4.20 11.68 9.22
N THR A 64 4.18 11.39 7.92
CA THR A 64 5.32 11.70 7.02
C THR A 64 5.01 12.74 5.95
N ASP A 65 3.76 13.21 5.84
CA ASP A 65 3.26 14.18 4.86
C ASP A 65 3.65 13.85 3.39
N VAL A 66 3.99 12.58 3.12
CA VAL A 66 4.50 12.15 1.79
C VAL A 66 3.44 12.20 0.70
N MET A 67 2.17 12.26 1.09
CA MET A 67 1.01 12.39 0.19
C MET A 67 0.64 13.84 -0.10
N GLY A 68 1.14 14.80 0.69
CA GLY A 68 0.78 16.21 0.64
C GLY A 68 -0.69 16.47 0.97
N GLU A 69 -1.17 17.68 0.64
CA GLU A 69 -2.48 18.21 1.07
C GLU A 69 -3.71 17.63 0.32
N GLY A 70 -3.51 16.65 -0.57
CA GLY A 70 -4.59 16.12 -1.42
C GLY A 70 -5.32 14.94 -0.79
N GLU A 71 -6.66 14.92 -0.87
CA GLU A 71 -7.44 13.74 -0.49
C GLU A 71 -7.09 12.54 -1.39
N TYR A 72 -6.97 11.36 -0.77
CA TYR A 72 -6.75 10.11 -1.47
C TYR A 72 -7.53 8.96 -0.82
N VAL A 73 -7.68 7.87 -1.58
CA VAL A 73 -8.14 6.58 -1.09
C VAL A 73 -6.94 5.64 -1.04
N LEU A 74 -6.75 4.98 0.11
CA LEU A 74 -5.77 3.91 0.27
C LEU A 74 -6.44 2.56 -0.04
N GLU A 75 -5.88 1.82 -0.99
CA GLU A 75 -6.26 0.45 -1.32
C GLU A 75 -5.09 -0.48 -1.02
N VAL A 76 -5.31 -1.50 -0.20
CA VAL A 76 -4.33 -2.57 0.06
C VAL A 76 -4.98 -3.89 -0.30
N SER A 77 -4.35 -4.65 -1.19
CA SER A 77 -4.87 -5.93 -1.67
C SER A 77 -3.77 -6.89 -2.07
N SER A 78 -4.12 -8.16 -2.21
CA SER A 78 -3.27 -9.15 -2.87
C SER A 78 -3.40 -9.05 -4.40
N PRO A 79 -2.46 -9.63 -5.18
CA PRO A 79 -2.51 -9.60 -6.63
C PRO A 79 -3.72 -10.29 -7.29
N GLY A 80 -4.68 -10.82 -6.52
CA GLY A 80 -5.85 -11.54 -7.04
C GLY A 80 -5.48 -12.92 -7.59
N ALA A 81 -6.49 -13.78 -7.81
CA ALA A 81 -6.31 -15.14 -8.33
C ALA A 81 -5.96 -15.20 -9.83
N ASP A 82 -5.90 -14.06 -10.52
CA ASP A 82 -5.72 -13.91 -11.97
C ASP A 82 -4.28 -13.50 -12.36
N ARG A 83 -3.27 -13.95 -11.60
CA ARG A 83 -1.90 -14.01 -12.15
C ARG A 83 -1.75 -15.32 -12.94
N PRO A 84 -1.71 -15.30 -14.29
CA PRO A 84 -1.40 -16.47 -15.10
C PRO A 84 0.03 -16.98 -14.90
#